data_AF-A0A7S0SMC3-F1
#
_entry.id   AF-A0A7S0SMC3-F1
#
_cell.length_a   1.000
_cell.length_b   1.000
_cell.length_c   1.000
_cell.angle_alpha   90.00
_cell.angle_beta   90.00
_cell.angle_gamma   90.00
#
_symmetry.space_group_name_H-M   'P 1'
#
loop_
_entity.id
_entity.type
_entity.pdbx_description
1 polymer ?
#
loop_
_entity_poly.entity_id
_entity_poly.type
_entity_poly.pdbx_seq_one_letter_code
_entity_poly.pdbx_strand_id
1 'polypeptide(L)'
;SGNTAGNSSVPVGGNGGAIYTTASGASLHFNRTTFISNTAVYHAGVGVGGAIRSSGSSITCIDCVFENNHASWGAGVFLASGTHQFTRTTFKGNGAWAQHGRDVYVSNPS
;
A
#
# COMPACT_ATOMS: atom_id res chain seq x y z
N SER A 1 -12.04 -1.72 -19.53
CA SER A 1 -11.04 -2.74 -19.12
C SER A 1 -9.80 -2.01 -18.66
N GLY A 2 -9.42 -2.19 -17.39
CA GLY A 2 -8.20 -1.61 -16.79
C GLY A 2 -8.34 -0.15 -16.34
N ASN A 3 -8.62 0.07 -15.06
CA ASN A 3 -8.40 1.39 -14.45
C ASN A 3 -6.98 1.37 -13.88
N THR A 4 -6.01 1.75 -14.70
CA THR A 4 -4.63 1.96 -14.25
C THR A 4 -4.66 3.20 -13.36
N ALA A 5 -4.62 3.02 -12.04
CA ALA A 5 -4.29 4.12 -11.16
C ALA A 5 -2.78 4.37 -11.32
N GLY A 6 -2.40 5.01 -12.42
CA GLY A 6 -1.19 5.83 -12.47
C GLY A 6 -1.43 7.04 -11.58
N ASN A 7 -1.60 6.82 -10.28
CA ASN A 7 -1.81 7.89 -9.34
C ASN A 7 -0.43 8.48 -9.04
N SER A 8 0.05 9.30 -9.96
CA SER A 8 0.91 10.43 -9.64
C SER A 8 0.13 11.38 -8.73
N SER A 9 -0.27 10.93 -7.54
CA SER A 9 -0.68 11.83 -6.48
C SER A 9 0.59 12.50 -6.00
N VAL A 10 0.82 13.69 -6.56
CA VAL A 10 1.54 14.82 -5.95
C VAL A 10 2.06 14.51 -4.54
N PRO A 11 3.39 14.58 -4.30
CA PRO A 11 3.99 14.30 -3.00
C PRO A 11 3.57 15.38 -2.00
N VAL A 12 2.41 15.20 -1.37
CA VAL A 12 2.08 15.93 -0.15
C VAL A 12 2.84 15.26 0.98
N GLY A 13 4.03 15.79 1.22
CA GLY A 13 4.79 15.70 2.47
C GLY A 13 4.66 14.37 3.23
N GLY A 14 5.53 13.42 2.89
CA GLY A 14 5.93 12.26 3.69
C GLY A 14 4.82 11.61 4.50
N ASN A 15 4.27 10.49 4.04
CA ASN A 15 3.84 9.36 4.88
C ASN A 15 3.18 8.23 4.06
N GLY A 16 3.96 7.54 3.23
CA GLY A 16 3.51 6.31 2.57
C GLY A 16 3.02 6.52 1.15
N GLY A 17 2.79 5.40 0.46
CA GLY A 17 2.57 5.27 -0.97
C GLY A 17 1.36 6.00 -1.53
N ALA A 18 1.03 5.71 -2.78
CA ALA A 18 -0.06 6.33 -3.55
C ALA A 18 -1.38 6.56 -2.78
N ILE A 19 -1.66 5.77 -1.73
CA ILE A 19 -2.80 5.96 -0.84
C ILE A 19 -2.35 5.88 0.62
N TYR A 20 -2.65 6.92 1.40
CA TYR A 20 -2.45 6.98 2.85
C TYR A 20 -3.76 7.21 3.59
N THR A 21 -4.10 6.33 4.54
CA THR A 21 -5.34 6.47 5.32
C THR A 21 -5.10 6.25 6.82
N THR A 22 -5.64 7.16 7.63
CA THR A 22 -5.56 7.15 9.10
C THR A 22 -6.92 7.20 9.79
N ALA A 23 -7.99 7.43 9.04
CA ALA A 23 -9.32 7.56 9.59
C ALA A 23 -9.80 6.19 10.10
N SER A 24 -10.02 6.13 11.42
CA SER A 24 -10.55 4.94 12.10
C SER A 24 -11.94 4.62 11.56
N GLY A 25 -12.14 3.37 11.11
CA GLY A 25 -13.43 2.88 10.61
C GLY A 25 -13.73 3.22 9.15
N ALA A 26 -12.85 3.93 8.44
CA ALA A 26 -13.00 4.10 6.99
C ALA A 26 -12.81 2.74 6.27
N SER A 27 -13.51 2.55 5.16
CA SER A 27 -13.39 1.35 4.32
C SER A 27 -13.06 1.78 2.90
N LEU A 28 -11.94 1.28 2.36
CA LEU A 28 -11.55 1.52 0.97
C LEU A 28 -11.71 0.23 0.16
N HIS A 29 -12.38 0.37 -0.98
CA HIS A 29 -12.64 -0.73 -1.89
C HIS A 29 -11.99 -0.47 -3.24
N PHE A 30 -11.10 -1.38 -3.66
CA PHE A 30 -10.43 -1.36 -4.94
C PHE A 30 -10.83 -2.60 -5.74
N ASN A 31 -11.23 -2.38 -7.00
CA ASN A 31 -11.68 -3.44 -7.89
C ASN A 31 -11.03 -3.27 -9.26
N ARG A 32 -10.26 -4.28 -9.71
CA ARG A 32 -9.52 -4.26 -10.99
C ARG A 32 -8.59 -3.04 -11.13
N THR A 33 -7.91 -2.71 -10.04
CA THR A 33 -6.96 -1.59 -9.96
C THR A 33 -5.53 -2.10 -10.01
N THR A 34 -4.68 -1.42 -10.78
CA THR A 34 -3.23 -1.64 -10.77
C THR A 34 -2.53 -0.50 -10.05
N PHE A 35 -1.74 -0.82 -9.03
CA PHE A 35 -0.83 0.04 -8.31
C PHE A 35 0.59 -0.28 -8.77
N ILE A 36 1.18 0.60 -9.58
CA ILE A 36 2.49 0.36 -10.19
C ILE A 36 3.51 1.44 -9.87
N SER A 37 4.75 1.03 -9.57
CA SER A 37 5.90 1.91 -9.42
C SER A 37 5.75 3.02 -8.38
N ASN A 38 4.95 2.79 -7.34
CA ASN A 38 4.78 3.74 -6.25
C ASN A 38 5.91 3.57 -5.24
N THR A 39 6.46 4.69 -4.77
CA THR A 39 7.62 4.69 -3.87
C THR A 39 7.34 5.54 -2.64
N ALA A 40 7.42 4.93 -1.46
CA ALA A 40 7.34 5.63 -0.18
C ALA A 40 8.75 5.85 0.38
N VAL A 41 9.31 7.05 0.19
CA VAL A 41 10.54 7.50 0.86
C VAL A 41 10.15 8.47 1.97
N TYR A 42 10.63 8.25 3.19
CA TYR A 42 10.52 9.23 4.27
C TYR A 42 11.90 9.83 4.54
N HIS A 43 12.09 11.12 4.26
CA HIS A 43 13.41 11.76 4.30
C HIS A 43 14.06 11.85 5.69
N ALA A 44 13.30 11.57 6.76
CA ALA A 44 13.77 11.59 8.15
C ALA A 44 13.45 10.29 8.92
N GLY A 45 13.18 9.17 8.23
CA GLY A 45 12.71 7.94 8.88
C GLY A 45 12.32 6.81 7.92
N VAL A 46 11.49 5.88 8.39
CA VAL A 46 11.12 4.65 7.65
C VAL A 46 9.90 4.92 6.76
N GLY A 47 10.05 4.83 5.44
CA GLY A 47 8.92 4.91 4.50
C GLY A 47 8.14 3.59 4.50
N VAL A 48 6.82 3.63 4.58
CA VAL A 48 6.01 2.39 4.66
C VAL A 48 4.83 2.41 3.71
N GLY A 49 4.47 1.24 3.18
CA GLY A 49 3.30 1.07 2.32
C GLY A 49 3.51 1.69 0.95
N GLY A 50 4.40 1.15 0.13
CA GLY A 50 4.86 1.81 -1.10
C GLY A 50 3.75 2.12 -2.10
N ALA A 51 2.69 1.31 -2.16
CA ALA A 51 1.43 1.68 -2.82
C ALA A 51 0.34 2.12 -1.84
N ILE A 52 0.08 1.35 -0.79
CA ILE A 52 -0.96 1.66 0.19
C ILE A 52 -0.38 1.60 1.59
N ARG A 53 -0.65 2.64 2.40
CA ARG A 53 -0.47 2.64 3.84
C ARG A 53 -1.83 2.86 4.52
N SER A 54 -2.33 1.83 5.21
CA SER A 54 -3.54 1.92 6.03
C SER A 54 -3.23 1.76 7.52
N SER A 55 -3.63 2.75 8.31
CA SER A 55 -3.53 2.74 9.78
C SER A 55 -4.84 3.19 10.40
N GLY A 56 -5.84 2.30 10.44
CA GLY A 56 -7.17 2.56 10.99
C GLY A 56 -8.32 2.24 10.04
N SER A 57 -8.03 1.92 8.79
CA SER A 57 -9.05 1.71 7.74
C SER A 57 -9.04 0.27 7.23
N SER A 58 -10.21 -0.28 6.95
CA SER A 58 -10.36 -1.57 6.28
C SER A 58 -10.04 -1.42 4.79
N ILE A 59 -9.32 -2.39 4.22
CA ILE A 59 -8.92 -2.38 2.81
C ILE A 59 -9.46 -3.64 2.14
N THR A 60 -10.26 -3.47 1.09
CA THR A 60 -10.72 -4.59 0.26
C THR A 60 -10.19 -4.41 -1.16
N CYS A 61 -9.35 -5.33 -1.62
CA CYS A 61 -8.82 -5.38 -2.98
C CYS A 61 -9.34 -6.63 -3.68
N ILE A 62 -9.99 -6.46 -4.83
CA ILE A 62 -10.50 -7.54 -5.67
C ILE A 62 -9.92 -7.39 -7.07
N ASP A 63 -9.32 -8.46 -7.60
CA ASP A 63 -8.74 -8.47 -8.95
C ASP A 63 -7.68 -7.36 -9.16
N CYS A 64 -6.94 -7.00 -8.11
CA CYS A 64 -5.96 -5.90 -8.15
C CYS A 64 -4.54 -6.38 -8.43
N VAL A 65 -3.66 -5.46 -8.83
CA VAL A 65 -2.24 -5.73 -9.03
C VAL A 65 -1.40 -4.69 -8.30
N PHE A 66 -0.39 -5.12 -7.57
CA PHE A 66 0.64 -4.29 -6.94
C PHE A 66 1.98 -4.64 -7.56
N GLU A 67 2.49 -3.81 -8.45
CA GLU A 67 3.70 -4.07 -9.24
C GLU A 67 4.80 -3.03 -9.01
N ASN A 68 6.03 -3.49 -8.79
CA ASN A 68 7.23 -2.65 -8.71
C ASN A 68 7.13 -1.48 -7.70
N ASN A 69 6.37 -1.65 -6.61
CA ASN A 69 6.26 -0.64 -5.57
C ASN A 69 7.41 -0.78 -4.55
N HIS A 70 7.86 0.33 -3.98
CA HIS A 70 9.05 0.40 -3.14
C HIS A 70 8.79 1.15 -1.84
N ALA A 71 9.26 0.61 -0.71
CA ALA A 71 9.20 1.28 0.59
C ALA A 71 10.28 0.69 1.51
N SER A 72 10.43 1.21 2.72
CA SER A 72 11.22 0.51 3.74
C SER A 72 10.47 -0.71 4.24
N TRP A 73 9.16 -0.63 4.54
CA TRP A 73 8.32 -1.76 4.95
C TRP A 73 7.01 -1.83 4.15
N GLY A 74 6.56 -3.05 3.81
CA GLY A 74 5.30 -3.24 3.09
C GLY A 74 5.32 -2.55 1.73
N ALA A 75 6.26 -2.92 0.85
CA ALA A 75 6.50 -2.13 -0.36
C ALA A 75 5.30 -2.10 -1.32
N GLY A 76 4.51 -3.16 -1.38
CA GLY A 76 3.15 -3.06 -1.93
C GLY A 76 2.22 -2.37 -0.93
N VAL A 77 1.97 -3.02 0.20
CA VAL A 77 0.96 -2.57 1.16
C VAL A 77 1.47 -2.65 2.59
N PHE A 78 1.23 -1.60 3.38
CA PHE A 78 1.40 -1.58 4.82
C PHE A 78 0.04 -1.46 5.50
N LEU A 79 -0.24 -2.36 6.44
CA LEU A 79 -1.49 -2.48 7.18
C LEU A 79 -1.19 -2.44 8.68
N ALA A 80 -1.94 -1.68 9.47
CA ALA A 80 -1.80 -1.67 10.93
C ALA A 80 -3.06 -2.13 11.66
N SER A 81 -4.18 -1.48 11.39
CA SER A 81 -5.47 -1.78 12.03
C SER A 81 -6.61 -1.68 11.03
N GLY A 82 -7.65 -2.45 11.29
CA GLY A 82 -8.78 -2.65 10.38
C GLY A 82 -8.88 -4.11 9.94
N THR A 83 -9.91 -4.40 9.14
CA THR A 83 -10.08 -5.72 8.52
C THR A 83 -9.73 -5.60 7.05
N HIS A 84 -8.76 -6.40 6.60
CA HIS A 84 -8.24 -6.29 5.24
C HIS A 84 -8.50 -7.58 4.46
N GLN A 85 -8.93 -7.44 3.21
CA GLN A 85 -9.22 -8.56 2.33
C GLN A 85 -8.59 -8.31 0.96
N PHE A 86 -7.78 -9.28 0.51
CA PHE A 86 -7.18 -9.29 -0.82
C PHE A 86 -7.65 -10.55 -1.53
N THR A 87 -8.43 -10.40 -2.60
CA THR A 87 -8.99 -11.52 -3.36
C THR A 87 -8.54 -11.40 -4.81
N ARG A 88 -8.01 -12.50 -5.37
CA ARG A 88 -7.46 -12.54 -6.74
C ARG A 88 -6.52 -11.36 -7.04
N THR A 89 -5.72 -10.99 -6.04
CA THR A 89 -4.79 -9.87 -6.13
C THR A 89 -3.38 -10.39 -6.33
N THR A 90 -2.61 -9.74 -7.21
CA THR A 90 -1.22 -10.10 -7.50
C THR A 90 -0.26 -9.06 -6.92
N PHE A 91 0.78 -9.51 -6.24
CA PHE A 91 1.92 -8.69 -5.83
C PHE A 91 3.15 -9.16 -6.60
N LYS A 92 3.84 -8.25 -7.31
CA LYS A 92 4.94 -8.61 -8.19
C LYS A 92 6.04 -7.55 -8.19
N GLY A 93 7.28 -7.96 -7.99
CA GLY A 93 8.43 -7.06 -8.10
C GLY A 93 8.45 -5.92 -7.09
N ASN A 94 7.65 -5.98 -6.01
CA ASN A 94 7.71 -4.96 -4.96
C ASN A 94 8.99 -5.14 -4.13
N GLY A 95 9.63 -4.03 -3.77
CA GLY A 95 10.95 -4.01 -3.13
C GLY A 95 10.94 -3.27 -1.80
N ALA A 96 11.08 -4.00 -0.69
CA ALA A 96 11.29 -3.40 0.63
C ALA A 96 12.80 -3.20 0.91
N TRP A 97 13.21 -1.99 1.31
CA TRP A 97 14.60 -1.67 1.65
C TRP A 97 15.04 -2.23 3.00
N ALA A 98 14.14 -2.22 3.98
CA ALA A 98 14.33 -2.96 5.21
C ALA A 98 13.62 -4.31 5.07
N GLN A 99 14.17 -5.39 5.61
CA GLN A 99 13.76 -6.77 5.31
C GLN A 99 12.36 -7.17 5.82
N HIS A 100 11.46 -6.21 6.08
CA HIS A 100 10.13 -6.44 6.61
C HIS A 100 9.06 -6.21 5.52
N GLY A 101 8.44 -7.31 5.06
CA GLY A 101 7.29 -7.29 4.15
C GLY A 101 7.59 -6.70 2.77
N ARG A 102 8.24 -7.48 1.89
CA ARG A 102 8.52 -7.08 0.50
C ARG A 102 7.26 -6.71 -0.27
N ASP A 103 6.18 -7.45 -0.10
CA ASP A 103 4.91 -7.19 -0.77
C ASP A 103 3.90 -6.57 0.21
N VAL A 104 3.62 -7.26 1.30
CA VAL A 104 2.68 -6.81 2.33
C VAL A 104 3.36 -6.85 3.70
N TYR A 105 3.15 -5.81 4.50
CA TYR A 105 3.52 -5.78 5.90
C TYR A 105 2.30 -5.48 6.76
N VAL A 106 2.09 -6.27 7.82
CA VAL A 106 1.03 -6.06 8.80
C VAL A 106 1.69 -5.77 10.15
N SER A 107 1.56 -4.55 10.66
CA SER A 107 2.01 -4.18 12.00
C SER A 107 0.91 -4.45 13.02
N ASN A 108 1.23 -5.09 14.14
CA ASN A 108 0.29 -5.42 15.22
C ASN A 108 -0.92 -6.26 14.75
N PRO A 109 -0.69 -7.49 14.25
CA PRO A 109 -1.81 -8.41 14.05
C PRO A 109 -2.48 -8.66 15.41
N SER A 110 -3.78 -8.39 15.49
CA SER A 110 -4.61 -8.80 16.63
C SER A 110 -4.65 -10.31 16.77
#